data_AF-A0A9D2GUG8-F1
#
_entry.id   AF-A0A9D2GUG8-F1
#
_cell.length_a   1.000
_cell.length_b   1.000
_cell.length_c   1.000
_cell.angle_alpha   90.00
_cell.angle_beta   90.00
_cell.angle_gamma   90.00
#
_symmetry.space_group_name_H-M   'P 1'
#
loop_
_entity.id
_entity.type
_entity.pdbx_description
1 polymer ?
#
loop_
_entity_poly.entity_id
_entity_poly.type
_entity_poly.pdbx_seq_one_letter_code
_entity_poly.pdbx_strand_id
1 'polypeptide(L)'
;MKNIIFLNKFYAPKIITVLFWVQVVTYILSGLYFLLSTTFIEDKIAGSILLLFGAIFARIISEFMAVPFRIYEKVCKIYDKMAADEEKFQAAENKTAE
;
A
#
# COMPACT_ATOMS: atom_id res chain seq x y z
N MET A 1 11.03 -19.59 4.92
CA MET A 1 10.29 -18.58 4.10
C MET A 1 8.85 -18.31 4.56
N LYS A 2 8.29 -19.02 5.56
CA LYS A 2 6.87 -18.94 5.98
C LYS A 2 6.49 -17.68 6.78
N ASN A 3 7.45 -17.02 7.44
CA ASN A 3 7.18 -15.86 8.32
C ASN A 3 7.16 -14.50 7.59
N ILE A 4 7.75 -14.41 6.39
CA ILE A 4 7.75 -13.17 5.59
C ILE A 4 6.35 -12.93 4.98
N ILE A 5 5.65 -14.03 4.67
CA ILE A 5 4.33 -14.03 4.01
C ILE A 5 3.23 -13.58 4.99
N PHE A 6 3.32 -14.00 6.25
CA PHE A 6 2.36 -13.58 7.30
C PHE A 6 2.60 -12.14 7.78
N LEU A 7 3.85 -11.68 7.80
CA LEU A 7 4.15 -10.27 8.07
C LEU A 7 3.65 -9.40 6.90
N ASN A 8 3.99 -9.66 5.64
CA ASN A 8 3.53 -8.80 4.55
C ASN A 8 2.00 -8.72 4.43
N LYS A 9 1.30 -9.83 4.59
CA LYS A 9 -0.16 -9.88 4.39
C LYS A 9 -0.96 -9.12 5.48
N PHE A 10 -0.41 -9.02 6.70
CA PHE A 10 -1.05 -8.26 7.79
C PHE A 10 -0.44 -6.87 8.00
N TYR A 11 0.85 -6.70 7.72
CA TYR A 11 1.53 -5.43 7.88
C TYR A 11 1.27 -4.51 6.70
N ALA A 12 1.31 -4.95 5.44
CA ALA A 12 1.10 -4.07 4.29
C ALA A 12 -0.20 -3.24 4.37
N PRO A 13 -1.41 -3.83 4.58
CA PRO A 13 -2.62 -3.03 4.66
C PRO A 13 -2.65 -2.06 5.86
N LYS A 14 -2.08 -2.44 7.01
CA LYS A 14 -2.01 -1.58 8.20
C LYS A 14 -0.95 -0.47 8.06
N ILE A 15 0.22 -0.78 7.51
CA ILE A 15 1.32 0.17 7.24
C ILE A 15 0.88 1.23 6.25
N ILE A 16 0.20 0.85 5.16
CA ILE A 16 -0.31 1.81 4.17
C ILE A 16 -1.35 2.73 4.82
N THR A 17 -2.21 2.19 5.70
CA THR A 17 -3.19 2.99 6.43
C THR A 17 -2.52 3.99 7.38
N VAL A 18 -1.47 3.58 8.10
CA VAL A 18 -0.70 4.47 8.98
C VAL A 18 0.00 5.56 8.15
N LEU A 19 0.62 5.20 7.03
CA LEU A 19 1.24 6.14 6.09
C LEU A 19 0.23 7.16 5.52
N PHE A 20 -0.98 6.72 5.20
CA PHE A 20 -2.05 7.62 4.76
C PHE A 20 -2.33 8.70 5.81
N TRP A 21 -2.52 8.31 7.08
CA TRP A 21 -2.77 9.27 8.16
C TRP A 21 -1.56 10.18 8.41
N VAL A 22 -0.33 9.66 8.33
CA VAL A 22 0.89 10.47 8.45
C VAL A 22 0.98 11.51 7.33
N GLN A 23 0.69 11.13 6.08
CA GLN A 23 0.66 12.07 4.97
C GLN A 23 -0.42 13.14 5.14
N VAL A 24 -1.64 12.75 5.53
CA VAL A 24 -2.74 13.69 5.79
C VAL A 24 -2.33 14.71 6.86
N VAL A 25 -1.75 14.25 7.97
CA VAL A 25 -1.25 15.15 9.03
C VAL A 25 -0.14 16.05 8.49
N THR A 26 0.77 15.51 7.68
CA THR A 26 1.87 16.29 7.08
C THR A 26 1.35 17.38 6.16
N TYR A 27 0.35 17.10 5.31
CA TYR A 27 -0.26 18.10 4.43
C TYR A 27 -1.04 19.17 5.20
N ILE A 28 -1.74 18.78 6.27
CA ILE A 28 -2.43 19.73 7.15
C ILE A 28 -1.41 20.66 7.84
N LEU A 29 -0.36 20.10 8.44
CA LEU A 29 0.68 20.87 9.10
C LEU A 29 1.43 21.78 8.13
N SER A 30 1.76 21.29 6.94
CA SER A 30 2.44 22.06 5.90
C SER A 30 1.56 23.19 5.37
N GLY A 31 0.28 22.92 5.10
CA GLY A 31 -0.68 23.92 4.63
C GLY A 31 -0.93 25.01 5.67
N LEU A 32 -1.05 24.63 6.95
CA LEU A 32 -1.19 25.58 8.05
C LEU A 32 0.10 26.38 8.27
N TYR A 33 1.27 25.75 8.13
CA TYR A 33 2.55 26.43 8.21
C TYR A 33 2.72 27.48 7.10
N PHE A 34 2.36 27.17 5.85
CA PHE A 34 2.40 28.14 4.75
C PHE A 34 1.44 29.31 4.98
N LEU A 35 0.27 29.08 5.59
CA LEU A 35 -0.67 30.15 5.91
C LEU A 35 -0.21 31.08 7.04
N LEU A 36 0.55 30.55 8.01
CA LEU A 36 0.99 31.30 9.20
C LEU A 36 2.38 31.92 9.07
N SER A 37 3.28 31.32 8.27
CA SER A 37 4.69 31.72 8.22
C SER A 37 4.98 32.87 7.25
N THR A 38 4.11 33.13 6.28
CA THR A 38 4.40 34.10 5.22
C THR A 38 3.34 35.18 5.06
N THR A 39 3.78 36.37 4.64
CA THR A 39 2.91 37.50 4.28
C THR A 39 2.59 37.55 2.79
N PHE A 40 3.26 36.72 1.97
CA PHE A 40 3.06 36.70 0.53
C PHE A 40 1.74 36.02 0.16
N ILE A 41 1.03 36.63 -0.79
CA ILE A 41 -0.28 36.15 -1.23
C ILE A 41 -0.15 34.79 -1.95
N GLU A 42 0.94 34.58 -2.68
CA GLU A 42 1.21 33.34 -3.43
C GLU A 42 1.28 32.11 -2.52
N ASP A 43 2.04 32.21 -1.43
CA ASP A 43 2.18 31.13 -0.44
C ASP A 43 0.87 30.83 0.29
N LYS A 44 0.05 31.86 0.54
CA LYS A 44 -1.27 31.69 1.15
C LYS A 44 -2.23 30.94 0.22
N ILE A 45 -2.17 31.24 -1.09
CA ILE A 45 -2.94 30.50 -2.10
C ILE A 45 -2.44 29.05 -2.17
N ALA A 46 -1.12 28.84 -2.19
CA ALA A 46 -0.52 27.50 -2.22
C ALA A 46 -0.92 26.67 -0.97
N GLY A 47 -0.84 27.25 0.23
CA GLY A 47 -1.27 26.60 1.47
C GLY A 47 -2.77 26.27 1.50
N SER A 48 -3.61 27.15 0.95
CA SER A 48 -5.05 26.92 0.82
C SER A 48 -5.36 25.78 -0.15
N ILE A 49 -4.70 25.75 -1.31
CA ILE A 49 -4.82 24.67 -2.29
C ILE A 49 -4.32 23.36 -1.70
N LEU A 50 -3.22 23.37 -0.96
CA LEU A 50 -2.68 22.18 -0.30
C LEU A 50 -3.64 21.63 0.76
N LEU A 51 -4.35 22.47 1.50
CA LEU A 51 -5.38 22.01 2.45
C LEU A 51 -6.61 21.43 1.76
N LEU A 52 -7.05 22.04 0.65
CA LEU A 52 -8.23 21.58 -0.09
C LEU A 52 -7.98 20.33 -0.93
N PHE A 53 -6.85 20.26 -1.63
CA PHE A 53 -6.51 19.17 -2.55
C PHE A 53 -5.51 18.17 -1.97
N GLY A 54 -4.79 18.48 -0.89
CA GLY A 54 -3.78 17.61 -0.30
C GLY A 54 -4.35 16.27 0.18
N ALA A 55 -5.58 16.25 0.69
CA ALA A 55 -6.26 15.00 1.05
C ALA A 55 -6.56 14.11 -0.17
N ILE A 56 -6.85 14.70 -1.33
CA ILE A 56 -7.08 13.98 -2.59
C ILE A 56 -5.77 13.38 -3.09
N PHE A 57 -4.69 14.19 -3.11
CA PHE A 57 -3.35 13.72 -3.48
C PHE A 57 -2.83 12.62 -2.56
N ALA A 58 -3.03 12.75 -1.23
CA ALA A 58 -2.69 11.71 -0.26
C ALA A 58 -3.34 10.37 -0.60
N ARG A 59 -4.61 10.41 -1.03
CA ARG A 59 -5.38 9.21 -1.38
C ARG A 59 -4.85 8.54 -2.65
N ILE A 60 -4.54 9.34 -3.68
CA ILE A 60 -3.96 8.83 -4.92
C ILE A 60 -2.61 8.17 -4.66
N ILE A 61 -1.72 8.82 -3.92
CA ILE A 61 -0.38 8.29 -3.60
C ILE A 61 -0.48 7.04 -2.73
N SER A 62 -1.40 7.03 -1.75
CA SER A 62 -1.63 5.87 -0.88
C SER A 62 -2.13 4.65 -1.66
N GLU A 63 -3.04 4.84 -2.61
CA GLU A 63 -3.52 3.77 -3.50
C GLU A 63 -2.36 3.26 -4.36
N PHE A 64 -1.54 4.16 -4.91
CA PHE A 64 -0.36 3.82 -5.73
C PHE A 64 0.69 3.04 -4.94
N MET A 65 0.95 3.39 -3.68
CA MET A 65 1.84 2.61 -2.80
C MET A 65 1.29 1.23 -2.48
N ALA A 66 -0.04 1.06 -2.43
CA ALA A 66 -0.68 -0.22 -2.14
C ALA A 66 -0.63 -1.21 -3.32
N VAL A 67 -0.65 -0.71 -4.55
CA VAL A 67 -0.65 -1.52 -5.79
C VAL A 67 0.50 -2.55 -5.86
N PRO A 68 1.79 -2.21 -5.65
CA PRO A 68 2.87 -3.19 -5.72
C PRO A 68 2.73 -4.31 -4.67
N PHE A 69 2.24 -4.00 -3.47
CA PHE A 69 1.96 -5.02 -2.45
C PHE A 69 0.81 -5.95 -2.89
N ARG A 70 -0.25 -5.40 -3.47
CA ARG A 70 -1.36 -6.20 -4.04
C ARG A 70 -0.88 -7.10 -5.18
N ILE A 71 0.05 -6.65 -6.02
CA ILE A 71 0.66 -7.44 -7.09
C ILE A 71 1.49 -8.59 -6.50
N TYR A 72 2.37 -8.27 -5.55
CA TYR A 72 3.21 -9.26 -4.87
C TYR A 72 2.38 -10.39 -4.23
N GLU A 73 1.29 -10.05 -3.54
CA GLU A 73 0.39 -11.05 -2.95
C GLU A 73 -0.26 -11.98 -3.99
N LYS A 74 -0.67 -11.43 -5.15
CA LYS A 74 -1.28 -12.23 -6.22
C LYS A 74 -0.26 -13.18 -6.83
N VAL A 75 0.98 -12.73 -7.05
CA VAL A 75 2.06 -13.56 -7.60
C VAL A 75 2.41 -14.72 -6.66
N CYS A 76 2.56 -14.46 -5.35
CA CYS A 76 2.77 -15.53 -4.37
C CYS A 76 1.63 -16.54 -4.34
N LYS A 77 0.37 -16.11 -4.40
CA LYS A 77 -0.78 -17.02 -4.44
C LYS A 77 -0.79 -17.93 -5.68
N ILE A 78 -0.35 -17.41 -6.83
CA ILE A 78 -0.24 -18.21 -8.06
C ILE A 78 0.83 -19.27 -7.90
N TYR A 79 2.00 -18.89 -7.35
CA TYR A 79 3.09 -19.83 -7.07
C TYR A 79 2.66 -20.96 -6.12
N ASP A 80 2.02 -20.61 -4.99
CA ASP A 80 1.55 -21.61 -4.02
C ASP A 80 0.51 -22.57 -4.63
N LYS A 81 -0.34 -22.06 -5.54
CA LYS A 81 -1.33 -22.88 -6.23
C LYS A 81 -0.67 -23.86 -7.21
N MET A 82 0.35 -23.42 -7.95
CA MET A 82 1.10 -24.29 -8.87
C MET A 82 1.81 -25.42 -8.11
N ALA A 83 2.46 -25.12 -6.99
CA ALA A 83 3.14 -26.12 -6.17
C ALA A 83 2.16 -27.17 -5.58
N ALA A 84 0.98 -26.73 -5.14
CA ALA A 84 -0.05 -27.64 -4.59
C ALA A 84 -0.70 -28.53 -5.66
N ASP A 85 -0.82 -28.04 -6.90
CA ASP A 85 -1.32 -28.86 -8.00
C ASP A 85 -0.28 -29.90 -8.43
N GLU A 86 1.02 -29.56 -8.39
CA GLU A 86 2.14 -30.48 -8.66
C GLU A 86 2.16 -31.66 -7.67
N GLU A 87 1.97 -31.43 -6.37
CA GLU A 87 1.83 -32.50 -5.37
C GLU A 87 0.63 -33.42 -5.64
N LYS A 88 -0.50 -32.89 -6.13
CA LYS A 88 -1.68 -33.70 -6.45
C LYS A 88 -1.46 -34.58 -7.67
N PHE A 89 -0.76 -34.08 -8.68
CA PHE A 89 -0.39 -34.90 -9.85
C PHE A 89 0.54 -36.04 -9.45
N GLN A 90 1.55 -35.77 -8.61
CA GLN A 90 2.46 -36.80 -8.10
C GLN A 90 1.72 -37.84 -7.23
N ALA A 91 0.81 -37.40 -6.35
CA ALA A 91 0.02 -38.29 -5.52
C ALA A 91 -1.00 -39.13 -6.32
N ALA A 92 -1.48 -38.63 -7.46
CA ALA A 92 -2.35 -39.38 -8.37
C ALA A 92 -1.55 -40.43 -9.15
N GLU A 93 -0.38 -40.06 -9.68
CA GLU A 93 0.52 -40.98 -10.41
C GLU A 93 0.94 -42.17 -9.53
N ASN A 94 1.36 -41.89 -8.30
CA ASN A 94 1.82 -42.93 -7.38
C ASN A 94 0.72 -43.91 -6.96
N LYS A 95 -0.56 -43.49 -6.96
CA LYS A 95 -1.71 -44.36 -6.66
C LYS A 95 -2.15 -45.23 -7.83
N THR A 96 -1.82 -44.86 -9.07
CA THR A 96 -2.07 -45.68 -10.26
C THR A 96 -0.96 -46.71 -10.52
N ALA A 97 0.18 -46.57 -9.86
CA ALA A 97 1.31 -47.49 -9.96
C ALA A 97 1.25 -48.66 -8.95
N GLU A 98 0.32 -48.60 -7.98
CA GLU A 98 -0.02 -49.68 -7.03
C GLU A 98 -1.27 -50.45 -7.47
#